data_AF-A0A1C0TSK5-F1
#
_entry.id   AF-A0A1C0TSK5-F1
#
_cell.length_a   1.000
_cell.length_b   1.000
_cell.length_c   1.000
_cell.angle_alpha   90.00
_cell.angle_beta   90.00
_cell.angle_gamma   90.00
#
_symmetry.space_group_name_H-M   'P 1'
#
loop_
_entity.id
_entity.type
_entity.pdbx_description
1 polymer ?
#
loop_
_entity_poly.entity_id
_entity_poly.type
_entity_poly.pdbx_seq_one_letter_code
_entity_poly.pdbx_strand_id
1 'polypeptide(L)'
;MRLIKVAHKAPIRVVRISKNRQKLKLKRSLIALKGALEQEKQETEEMLDIYKRYTQGQASKDELKVANKQFVDVLKGLGLGVFAILPFAPITIPIIIKLGSKLGVDVLPSSFSIQKDSKTK
;
A
#
# COMPACT_ATOMS: atom_id res chain seq x y z
N MET A 1 -35.88 44.91 10.12
CA MET A 1 -35.69 43.44 10.35
C MET A 1 -34.83 42.73 9.28
N ARG A 2 -33.65 43.25 8.88
CA ARG A 2 -32.76 42.54 7.92
C ARG A 2 -31.47 41.96 8.55
N LEU A 3 -31.07 42.42 9.74
CA LEU A 3 -29.81 42.04 10.39
C LEU A 3 -29.77 40.57 10.87
N ILE A 4 -30.87 40.05 11.43
CA ILE A 4 -30.97 38.66 11.94
C ILE A 4 -30.83 37.63 10.79
N LYS A 5 -31.22 38.02 9.57
CA LYS A 5 -31.09 37.17 8.37
C LYS A 5 -29.65 37.03 7.87
N VAL A 6 -28.70 37.82 8.37
CA VAL A 6 -27.29 37.76 7.97
C VAL A 6 -26.44 37.08 9.04
N ALA A 7 -26.82 37.24 10.32
CA ALA A 7 -26.13 36.64 11.46
C ALA A 7 -26.05 35.10 11.38
N HIS A 8 -27.11 34.41 10.93
CA HIS A 8 -27.10 32.95 10.75
C HIS A 8 -26.37 32.48 9.48
N LYS A 9 -26.13 33.36 8.49
CA LYS A 9 -25.43 33.00 7.26
C LYS A 9 -23.92 32.87 7.47
N ALA A 10 -23.36 33.63 8.41
CA ALA A 10 -21.95 33.57 8.79
C ALA A 10 -21.51 32.17 9.31
N PRO A 11 -22.17 31.55 10.31
CA PRO A 11 -21.77 30.24 10.83
C PRO A 11 -21.89 29.12 9.78
N ILE A 12 -22.93 29.16 8.92
CA ILE A 12 -23.10 28.20 7.83
C ILE A 12 -21.93 28.27 6.82
N ARG A 13 -21.48 29.50 6.49
CA ARG A 13 -20.31 29.70 5.63
C ARG A 13 -19.03 29.16 6.26
N VAL A 14 -18.83 29.37 7.56
CA VAL A 14 -17.64 28.87 8.29
C VAL A 14 -17.60 27.34 8.29
N VAL A 15 -18.72 26.67 8.55
CA VAL A 15 -18.80 25.19 8.49
C VAL A 15 -18.47 24.68 7.09
N ARG A 16 -18.99 25.32 6.04
CA ARG A 16 -18.70 24.95 4.65
C ARG A 16 -17.23 25.17 4.30
N ILE A 17 -16.64 26.30 4.70
CA ILE A 17 -15.22 26.60 4.50
C ILE A 17 -14.35 25.58 5.23
N SER A 18 -14.70 25.21 6.46
CA SER A 18 -14.01 24.20 7.25
C SER A 18 -14.04 22.84 6.55
N LYS A 19 -15.22 22.37 6.11
CA LYS A 19 -15.35 21.11 5.35
C LYS A 19 -14.48 21.10 4.08
N ASN A 20 -14.51 22.18 3.30
CA ASN A 20 -13.69 22.29 2.09
C ASN A 20 -12.19 22.31 2.41
N ARG A 21 -11.78 22.98 3.50
CA ARG A 21 -10.40 22.99 3.98
C ARG A 21 -9.93 21.59 4.36
N GLN A 22 -10.74 20.83 5.11
CA GLN A 22 -10.40 19.46 5.50
C GLN A 22 -10.34 18.53 4.28
N LYS A 23 -11.29 18.64 3.34
CA LYS A 23 -11.24 17.90 2.07
C LYS A 23 -9.96 18.20 1.29
N LEU A 24 -9.54 19.46 1.24
CA LEU A 24 -8.30 19.84 0.55
C LEU A 24 -7.06 19.31 1.26
N LYS A 25 -7.01 19.35 2.60
CA LYS A 25 -5.93 18.74 3.37
C LYS A 25 -5.81 17.25 3.10
N LEU A 26 -6.94 16.52 3.18
CA LEU A 26 -6.99 15.09 2.87
C LEU A 26 -6.52 14.81 1.44
N LYS A 27 -6.99 15.58 0.45
CA LYS A 27 -6.54 15.43 -0.95
C LYS A 27 -5.02 15.61 -1.08
N ARG A 28 -4.43 16.61 -0.42
CA ARG A 28 -2.98 16.84 -0.44
C ARG A 28 -2.23 15.69 0.23
N SER A 29 -2.70 15.22 1.39
CA SER A 29 -2.13 14.05 2.07
C SER A 29 -2.21 12.79 1.21
N LEU A 30 -3.31 12.57 0.49
CA LEU A 30 -3.46 11.43 -0.43
C LEU A 30 -2.55 11.55 -1.65
N ILE A 31 -2.34 12.75 -2.19
CA ILE A 31 -1.38 12.97 -3.29
C ILE A 31 0.05 12.69 -2.81
N ALA A 32 0.42 13.17 -1.62
CA ALA A 32 1.73 12.89 -1.03
C ALA A 32 1.92 11.39 -0.76
N LEU A 33 0.89 10.72 -0.22
CA LEU A 33 0.88 9.27 -0.01
C LEU A 33 1.00 8.53 -1.34
N LYS A 34 0.29 8.95 -2.39
CA LYS A 34 0.41 8.37 -3.73
C LYS A 34 1.84 8.45 -4.25
N GLY A 35 2.49 9.61 -4.11
CA GLY A 35 3.89 9.79 -4.51
C GLY A 35 4.85 8.90 -3.73
N ALA A 36 4.66 8.81 -2.40
CA ALA A 36 5.46 7.92 -1.56
C ALA A 36 5.26 6.44 -1.95
N LEU A 37 4.02 6.01 -2.18
CA LEU A 37 3.69 4.65 -2.60
C LEU A 37 4.21 4.32 -4.01
N GLU A 38 4.26 5.28 -4.94
CA GLU A 38 4.84 5.07 -6.27
C GLU A 38 6.35 4.81 -6.19
N GLN A 39 7.06 5.50 -5.30
CA GLN A 39 8.49 5.25 -5.04
C GLN A 39 8.71 3.90 -4.33
N GLU A 40 7.96 3.62 -3.26
CA GLU A 40 8.04 2.34 -2.53
C GLU A 40 7.69 1.14 -3.42
N LYS A 41 6.80 1.32 -4.42
CA LYS A 41 6.46 0.27 -5.39
C LYS A 41 7.68 -0.20 -6.18
N GLN A 42 8.54 0.70 -6.65
CA GLN A 42 9.71 0.33 -7.44
C GLN A 42 10.72 -0.48 -6.61
N GLU A 43 10.98 -0.05 -5.37
CA GLU A 43 11.82 -0.78 -4.41
C GLU A 43 11.20 -2.14 -4.03
N THR A 44 9.86 -2.20 -3.93
CA THR A 44 9.11 -3.44 -3.67
C THR A 44 9.20 -4.43 -4.82
N GLU A 45 9.21 -3.97 -6.07
CA GLU A 45 9.39 -4.86 -7.25
C GLU A 45 10.77 -5.53 -7.26
N GLU A 46 11.82 -4.77 -6.96
CA GLU A 46 13.19 -5.30 -6.82
C GLU A 46 13.31 -6.30 -5.67
N MET A 47 12.72 -5.96 -4.50
CA MET A 47 12.66 -6.84 -3.34
C MET A 47 11.93 -8.16 -3.68
N LEU A 48 10.81 -8.07 -4.39
CA LEU A 48 10.05 -9.26 -4.82
C LEU A 48 10.87 -10.12 -5.79
N ASP A 49 11.62 -9.52 -6.72
CA ASP A 49 12.48 -10.26 -7.65
C ASP A 49 13.55 -11.08 -6.93
N ILE A 50 14.14 -10.54 -5.86
CA ILE A 50 15.05 -11.30 -4.99
C ILE A 50 14.35 -12.53 -4.40
N TYR A 51 13.11 -12.40 -3.93
CA TYR A 51 12.35 -13.56 -3.45
C TYR A 51 12.09 -14.59 -4.56
N LYS A 52 11.79 -14.14 -5.78
CA LYS A 52 11.64 -15.02 -6.95
C LYS A 52 12.92 -15.81 -7.20
N ARG A 53 14.05 -15.12 -7.32
CA ARG A 53 15.38 -15.73 -7.52
C ARG A 53 15.75 -16.67 -6.38
N TYR A 54 15.36 -16.33 -5.14
CA TYR A 54 15.56 -17.20 -3.98
C TYR A 54 14.77 -18.51 -4.09
N THR A 55 13.50 -18.46 -4.52
CA THR A 55 12.71 -19.69 -4.76
C THR A 55 13.28 -20.56 -5.89
N GLN A 56 14.03 -19.97 -6.81
CA GLN A 56 14.73 -20.66 -7.91
C GLN A 56 16.15 -21.12 -7.53
N GLY A 57 16.59 -20.89 -6.28
CA GLY A 57 17.93 -21.25 -5.79
C GLY A 57 19.06 -20.36 -6.31
N GLN A 58 18.74 -19.21 -6.91
CA GLN A 58 19.70 -18.31 -7.57
C GLN A 58 20.07 -17.07 -6.74
N ALA A 59 19.46 -16.87 -5.56
CA ALA A 59 19.74 -15.73 -4.69
C ALA A 59 20.55 -16.14 -3.44
N SER A 60 21.46 -15.26 -3.03
CA SER A 60 22.26 -15.45 -1.83
C SER A 60 21.45 -15.19 -0.54
N LYS A 61 21.85 -15.82 0.57
CA LYS A 61 21.25 -15.61 1.89
C LYS A 61 21.36 -14.15 2.36
N ASP A 62 22.36 -13.41 1.87
CA ASP A 62 22.54 -12.01 2.23
C ASP A 62 21.61 -11.07 1.44
N GLU A 63 21.34 -11.36 0.16
CA GLU A 63 20.32 -10.65 -0.62
C GLU A 63 18.93 -10.82 0.02
N LEU A 64 18.63 -12.04 0.49
CA LEU A 64 17.38 -12.32 1.20
C LEU A 64 17.23 -11.52 2.49
N LYS A 65 18.31 -11.33 3.28
CA LYS A 65 18.27 -10.51 4.49
C LYS A 65 17.96 -9.05 4.20
N VAL A 66 18.52 -8.52 3.11
CA VAL A 66 18.26 -7.14 2.67
C VAL A 66 16.80 -6.98 2.24
N ALA A 67 16.29 -7.91 1.42
CA ALA A 67 14.89 -7.91 1.00
C ALA A 67 13.91 -8.05 2.20
N ASN A 68 14.25 -8.88 3.19
CA ASN A 68 13.46 -9.01 4.42
C ASN A 68 13.39 -7.70 5.21
N LYS A 69 14.50 -6.96 5.28
CA LYS A 69 14.56 -5.67 5.96
C LYS A 69 13.68 -4.64 5.27
N GLN A 70 13.75 -4.56 3.94
CA GLN A 70 12.87 -3.70 3.13
C GLN A 70 11.40 -4.06 3.31
N PHE A 71 11.06 -5.35 3.32
CA PHE A 71 9.69 -5.81 3.54
C PHE A 71 9.12 -5.37 4.91
N VAL A 72 9.93 -5.47 5.95
CA VAL A 72 9.59 -5.03 7.31
C VAL A 72 9.33 -3.53 7.36
N ASP A 73 10.09 -2.73 6.62
CA ASP A 73 9.91 -1.28 6.58
C ASP A 73 8.65 -0.88 5.78
N VAL A 74 8.34 -1.57 4.68
CA VAL A 74 7.06 -1.43 3.95
C VAL A 74 5.87 -1.78 4.86
N LEU A 75 5.95 -2.88 5.62
CA LEU A 75 4.89 -3.25 6.57
C LEU A 75 4.69 -2.21 7.68
N LYS A 76 5.78 -1.59 8.18
CA LYS A 76 5.68 -0.48 9.13
C LYS A 76 5.03 0.76 8.49
N GLY A 77 5.39 1.09 7.25
CA GLY A 77 4.80 2.19 6.48
C GLY A 77 3.30 2.02 6.23
N LEU A 78 2.86 0.78 6.00
CA LEU A 78 1.44 0.42 5.83
C LEU A 78 0.64 0.32 7.14
N GLY A 79 1.27 0.54 8.30
CA GLY A 79 0.63 0.40 9.61
C GLY A 79 0.43 -1.04 10.08
N LEU A 80 1.03 -2.01 9.39
CA LEU A 80 1.01 -3.44 9.70
C LEU A 80 2.17 -3.84 10.62
N GLY A 81 2.50 -3.00 11.60
CA GLY A 81 3.67 -3.16 12.48
C GLY A 81 3.70 -4.47 13.28
N VAL A 82 2.55 -5.10 13.52
CA VAL A 82 2.46 -6.42 14.16
C VAL A 82 3.06 -7.53 13.28
N PHE A 83 2.88 -7.42 11.96
CA PHE A 83 3.43 -8.36 10.99
C PHE A 83 4.93 -8.12 10.71
N ALA A 84 5.45 -6.93 11.03
CA ALA A 84 6.85 -6.56 10.87
C ALA A 84 7.81 -7.26 11.87
N ILE A 85 7.27 -7.82 12.96
CA ILE A 85 8.04 -8.52 14.01
C ILE A 85 8.22 -10.00 13.66
N LEU A 86 7.45 -10.54 12.70
CA LEU A 86 7.36 -11.97 12.46
C LEU A 86 8.36 -12.43 11.37
N PRO A 87 9.35 -13.31 11.67
CA PRO A 87 10.37 -13.73 10.71
C PRO A 87 9.84 -14.89 9.85
N PHE A 88 9.07 -14.62 8.80
CA PHE A 88 8.50 -15.69 7.95
C PHE A 88 8.53 -15.45 6.44
N ALA A 89 9.41 -14.63 5.90
CA ALA A 89 9.41 -14.27 4.47
C ALA A 89 9.20 -15.44 3.46
N PRO A 90 9.75 -16.66 3.63
CA PRO A 90 9.48 -17.78 2.71
C PRO A 90 8.04 -18.34 2.79
N ILE A 91 7.38 -18.22 3.95
CA ILE A 91 6.05 -18.77 4.23
C ILE A 91 4.96 -17.69 4.12
N THR A 92 5.28 -16.43 4.42
CA THR A 92 4.31 -15.34 4.43
C THR A 92 3.81 -14.98 3.03
N ILE A 93 4.68 -15.03 2.01
CA ILE A 93 4.32 -14.74 0.61
C ILE A 93 3.12 -15.58 0.14
N PRO A 94 3.15 -16.93 0.21
CA PRO A 94 2.01 -17.75 -0.20
C PRO A 94 0.75 -17.53 0.66
N ILE A 95 0.89 -17.19 1.94
CA ILE A 95 -0.26 -16.86 2.80
C ILE A 95 -0.92 -15.55 2.34
N ILE A 96 -0.14 -14.51 2.05
CA ILE A 96 -0.65 -13.22 1.55
C ILE A 96 -1.32 -13.41 0.19
N ILE A 97 -0.73 -14.20 -0.72
CA ILE A 97 -1.34 -14.53 -2.02
C ILE A 97 -2.69 -15.22 -1.85
N LYS A 98 -2.78 -16.18 -0.91
CA LYS A 98 -4.01 -16.92 -0.63
C LYS A 98 -5.08 -16.07 0.07
N LEU A 99 -4.67 -15.10 0.88
CA LEU A 99 -5.57 -14.13 1.51
C LEU A 99 -6.06 -13.08 0.51
N GLY A 100 -5.17 -12.52 -0.31
CA GLY A 100 -5.52 -11.56 -1.37
C GLY A 100 -6.51 -12.14 -2.37
N SER A 101 -6.23 -13.36 -2.88
CA SER A 101 -7.15 -14.07 -3.76
C SER A 101 -8.51 -14.39 -3.12
N LYS A 102 -8.56 -14.73 -1.83
CA LYS A 102 -9.83 -14.89 -1.09
C LYS A 102 -10.62 -13.58 -0.95
N LEU A 103 -9.93 -12.46 -0.86
CA LEU A 103 -10.52 -11.12 -0.73
C LEU A 103 -10.79 -10.45 -2.09
N GLY A 104 -10.48 -11.12 -3.21
CA GLY A 104 -10.69 -10.61 -4.57
C GLY A 104 -9.67 -9.55 -5.00
N VAL A 105 -8.54 -9.43 -4.31
CA VAL A 105 -7.49 -8.44 -4.60
C VAL A 105 -6.28 -9.17 -5.19
N ASP A 106 -5.83 -8.73 -6.37
CA ASP A 106 -4.57 -9.21 -6.94
C ASP A 106 -3.40 -8.57 -6.19
N VAL A 107 -2.66 -9.42 -5.48
CA VAL A 107 -1.53 -9.03 -4.61
C VAL A 107 -0.19 -9.32 -5.27
N LEU A 108 -0.18 -9.93 -6.47
CA LEU A 108 1.05 -10.14 -7.23
C LEU A 108 1.32 -8.90 -8.11
N PRO A 109 2.55 -8.37 -8.13
CA PRO A 109 2.92 -7.38 -9.12
C PRO A 109 2.76 -7.96 -10.52
N SER A 110 2.52 -7.11 -11.50
CA SER A 110 2.49 -7.49 -12.92
C SER A 110 3.78 -8.19 -13.39
N SER A 111 4.91 -7.97 -12.72
CA SER A 111 6.19 -8.68 -12.98
C SER A 111 6.22 -10.13 -12.48
N PHE A 112 5.25 -10.49 -11.63
CA PHE A 112 5.05 -11.81 -11.02
C PHE A 112 3.87 -12.57 -11.59
N SER A 113 3.12 -11.99 -12.54
CA SER A 113 2.12 -12.74 -13.27
C SER A 113 2.83 -13.85 -14.03
N ILE A 114 2.89 -15.02 -13.41
CA ILE A 114 2.95 -16.29 -14.12
C ILE A 114 1.73 -16.21 -15.02
N GLN A 115 1.95 -16.10 -16.34
CA GLN A 115 0.88 -16.10 -17.33
C GLN A 115 -0.04 -17.26 -16.97
N LYS A 116 -1.18 -16.95 -16.36
CA LYS A 116 -2.20 -17.94 -16.10
C LYS A 116 -2.88 -18.03 -17.44
N ASP A 117 -2.28 -18.83 -18.32
CA ASP A 117 -2.86 -19.19 -19.60
C ASP A 117 -4.32 -19.52 -19.31
N SER A 118 -5.19 -18.65 -19.81
CA SER A 118 -6.61 -18.84 -19.85
C SER A 118 -6.88 -20.00 -20.81
N LYS A 119 -6.57 -21.23 -20.40
CA LYS A 119 -7.19 -22.41 -20.93
C LYS A 119 -8.51 -22.60 -20.19
N THR A 120 -9.50 -21.83 -20.60
CA THR A 120 -10.88 -22.30 -20.49
C THR A 120 -11.37 -22.48 -21.93
N LYS A 121 -11.66 -23.74 -22.23
CA LYS A 121 -12.34 -24.20 -23.45
C LYS A 121 -13.67 -23.49 -23.64
#